data_AF-A0A1V6KAZ1-F1
#
_entry.id   AF-A0A1V6KAZ1-F1
#
_cell.length_a   1.000
_cell.length_b   1.000
_cell.length_c   1.000
_cell.angle_alpha   90.00
_cell.angle_beta   90.00
_cell.angle_gamma   90.00
#
_symmetry.space_group_name_H-M   'P 1'
#
loop_
_entity.id
_entity.type
_entity.pdbx_description
1 polymer ?
#
loop_
_entity_poly.entity_id
_entity_poly.type
_entity_poly.pdbx_seq_one_letter_code
_entity_poly.pdbx_strand_id
1 'polypeptide(L)'
;MASTLLSWIDEDGNQQINEGERMGRSVVLARETVGGGEMLVLSDPSIFINGMTGLEKSRDNERFIDNLLILHPHLFIEQAHTSTGTSGLVIDIRERIQKANVFKLLLLTVIIGLLVIAQRASHGGLHGHERN
;
A
#
# COMPACT_ATOMS: atom_id res chain seq x y z
N MET A 1 -0.79 6.77 23.34
CA MET A 1 0.16 7.90 23.17
C MET A 1 -0.61 9.10 22.61
N ALA A 2 -0.28 10.30 23.05
CA ALA A 2 -0.95 11.53 22.63
C ALA A 2 0.07 12.57 22.19
N SER A 3 -0.41 13.56 21.44
CA SER A 3 0.36 14.73 21.04
C SER A 3 0.71 15.62 22.24
N THR A 4 1.45 16.69 21.97
CA THR A 4 1.83 17.68 22.99
C THR A 4 0.65 18.61 23.33
N LEU A 5 0.74 19.36 24.44
CA LEU A 5 -0.32 20.28 24.86
C LEU A 5 -0.55 21.44 23.86
N LEU A 6 0.49 21.80 23.10
CA LEU A 6 0.47 22.89 22.12
C LEU A 6 0.13 22.41 20.71
N SER A 7 -0.41 21.20 20.57
CA SER A 7 -0.91 20.71 19.28
C SER A 7 -2.32 21.25 19.03
N TRP A 8 -2.70 21.45 17.77
CA TRP A 8 -4.07 21.75 17.36
C TRP A 8 -4.36 21.04 16.03
N ILE A 9 -5.64 20.99 15.66
CA ILE A 9 -6.08 20.53 14.35
C ILE A 9 -6.33 21.77 13.52
N ASP A 10 -5.67 21.86 12.37
CA ASP A 10 -5.90 22.91 11.37
C ASP A 10 -7.16 22.54 10.56
N GLU A 11 -8.30 23.10 10.96
CA GLU A 11 -9.60 22.76 10.38
C GLU A 11 -9.85 23.52 9.06
N ASP A 12 -9.20 24.67 8.86
CA ASP A 12 -9.37 25.52 7.68
C ASP A 12 -8.19 25.48 6.68
N GLY A 13 -7.08 24.82 7.04
CA GLY A 13 -5.92 24.57 6.19
C GLY A 13 -4.97 25.75 6.04
N ASN A 14 -5.08 26.77 6.90
CA ASN A 14 -4.30 28.01 6.79
C ASN A 14 -2.94 27.97 7.52
N GLN A 15 -2.63 26.85 8.21
CA GLN A 15 -1.41 26.60 8.98
C GLN A 15 -1.19 27.56 10.16
N GLN A 16 -2.24 28.23 10.63
CA GLN A 16 -2.22 29.21 11.70
C GLN A 16 -3.38 29.00 12.65
N ILE A 17 -3.07 28.88 13.93
CA ILE A 17 -4.12 28.80 14.94
C ILE A 17 -4.95 30.09 14.97
N ASN A 18 -6.26 29.94 14.94
CA ASN A 18 -7.22 31.03 15.03
C ASN A 18 -8.24 30.81 16.16
N GLU A 19 -9.14 31.77 16.37
CA GLU A 19 -10.11 31.76 17.48
C GLU A 19 -11.08 30.56 17.45
N GLY A 20 -11.27 29.93 16.29
CA GLY A 20 -12.11 28.74 16.13
C GLY A 20 -11.42 27.42 16.51
N GLU A 21 -10.10 27.41 16.58
CA GLU A 21 -9.30 26.21 16.78
C GLU A 21 -8.79 26.13 18.23
N ARG A 22 -8.75 24.91 18.78
CA ARG A 22 -8.37 24.71 20.19
C ARG A 22 -7.08 23.90 20.28
N MET A 23 -6.13 24.45 21.02
CA MET A 23 -4.96 23.66 21.43
C MET A 23 -5.37 22.56 22.40
N GLY A 24 -4.71 21.43 22.29
CA GLY A 24 -4.92 20.30 23.15
C GLY A 24 -4.10 19.09 22.75
N ARG A 25 -4.36 17.99 23.46
CA ARG A 25 -3.77 16.70 23.15
C ARG A 25 -4.73 15.90 22.29
N SER A 26 -4.22 15.40 21.18
CA SER A 26 -4.91 14.46 20.31
C SER A 26 -4.29 13.08 20.46
N VAL A 27 -5.11 12.02 20.42
CA VAL A 27 -4.61 10.65 20.44
C VAL A 27 -3.86 10.37 19.14
N VAL A 28 -2.65 9.82 19.25
CA VAL A 28 -1.79 9.46 18.09
C VAL A 28 -1.68 7.94 17.94
N LEU A 29 -1.71 7.23 19.07
CA LEU A 29 -1.71 5.76 19.13
C LEU A 29 -2.63 5.31 20.26
N ALA A 30 -3.62 4.47 19.94
CA ALA A 30 -4.45 3.76 20.91
C ALA A 30 -4.13 2.25 20.88
N ARG A 31 -4.29 1.62 22.04
CA ARG A 31 -4.04 0.18 22.25
C ARG A 31 -5.22 -0.38 23.03
N GLU A 32 -5.77 -1.49 22.54
CA GLU A 32 -6.84 -2.23 23.21
C GLU A 32 -6.56 -3.74 23.16
N THR A 33 -7.03 -4.48 24.16
CA THR A 33 -6.97 -5.95 24.18
C THR A 33 -8.34 -6.50 23.80
N VAL A 34 -8.42 -7.25 22.71
CA VAL A 34 -9.69 -7.80 22.19
C VAL A 34 -9.52 -9.29 21.94
N GLY A 35 -10.35 -10.12 22.58
CA GLY A 35 -10.39 -11.56 22.32
C GLY A 35 -9.08 -12.33 22.56
N GLY A 36 -8.20 -11.82 23.43
CA GLY A 36 -6.86 -12.39 23.68
C GLY A 36 -5.77 -11.92 22.70
N GLY A 37 -6.12 -11.07 21.74
CA GLY A 37 -5.19 -10.34 20.88
C GLY A 37 -5.10 -8.86 21.25
N GLU A 38 -4.27 -8.14 20.50
CA GLU A 38 -4.03 -6.71 20.67
C GLU A 38 -4.46 -5.96 19.41
N MET A 39 -5.24 -4.89 19.59
CA MET A 39 -5.60 -3.94 18.54
C MET A 39 -4.86 -2.63 18.78
N LEU A 40 -4.10 -2.21 17.77
CA LEU A 40 -3.38 -0.94 17.76
C LEU A 40 -4.00 -0.04 16.68
N VAL A 41 -4.40 1.17 17.06
CA VAL A 41 -4.94 2.17 16.14
C VAL A 41 -3.98 3.35 16.08
N LEU A 42 -3.45 3.61 14.89
CA LEU A 42 -2.55 4.73 14.58
C LEU A 42 -3.34 5.82 13.85
N SER A 43 -3.23 7.05 14.33
CA SER A 43 -3.95 8.18 13.74
C SER A 43 -3.38 8.61 12.38
N ASP A 44 -2.09 8.37 12.14
CA ASP A 44 -1.44 8.61 10.85
C ASP A 44 -0.56 7.40 10.45
N PRO A 45 -0.97 6.60 9.45
CA PRO A 45 -0.19 5.47 8.97
C PRO A 45 0.98 5.88 8.05
N SER A 46 1.17 7.18 7.78
CA SER A 46 2.28 7.66 6.94
C SER A 46 3.65 7.28 7.49
N ILE A 47 3.78 6.96 8.79
CA ILE A 47 5.03 6.49 9.40
C ILE A 47 5.65 5.28 8.68
N PHE A 48 4.85 4.50 7.95
CA PHE A 48 5.31 3.32 7.21
C PHE A 48 5.78 3.62 5.77
N ILE A 49 5.64 4.85 5.27
CA ILE A 49 6.10 5.22 3.92
C ILE A 49 7.60 5.52 3.92
N ASN A 50 8.26 5.27 2.79
CA ASN A 50 9.70 5.53 2.63
C ASN A 50 10.09 6.97 2.99
N GLY A 51 9.22 7.93 2.68
CA GLY A 51 9.44 9.34 2.98
C GLY A 51 9.53 9.65 4.48
N MET A 52 9.01 8.79 5.36
CA MET A 52 9.07 8.95 6.82
C MET A 52 10.17 8.10 7.47
N THR A 53 10.89 7.30 6.68
CA THR A 53 12.07 6.52 7.10
C THR A 53 13.35 7.33 6.87
N GLY A 54 14.30 7.27 7.80
CA GLY A 54 15.58 7.98 7.67
C GLY A 54 15.57 9.52 7.72
N LEU A 55 14.42 10.16 8.03
CA LEU A 55 14.33 11.63 8.12
C LEU A 55 15.08 12.24 9.32
N GLU A 56 15.10 11.51 10.45
CA GLU A 56 15.64 11.99 11.72
C GLU A 56 16.92 11.26 12.09
N LYS A 57 17.88 11.96 12.72
CA LYS A 57 19.10 11.33 13.25
C LYS A 57 18.79 10.26 14.30
N SER A 58 17.65 10.36 15.00
CA SER A 58 17.24 9.43 16.04
C SER A 58 16.65 8.11 15.50
N ARG A 59 16.23 8.05 14.22
CA ARG A 59 15.59 6.87 13.59
C ARG A 59 14.39 6.31 14.40
N ASP A 60 13.64 7.17 15.08
CA ASP A 60 12.60 6.74 16.03
C ASP A 60 11.45 5.97 15.35
N ASN A 61 11.05 6.38 14.15
CA ASN A 61 10.01 5.67 13.38
C ASN A 61 10.45 4.24 13.03
N GLU A 62 11.70 4.06 12.57
CA GLU A 62 12.21 2.75 12.20
C GLU A 62 12.29 1.83 13.41
N ARG A 63 12.81 2.34 14.54
CA ARG A 63 12.87 1.57 15.78
C ARG A 63 11.49 1.19 16.29
N PHE A 64 10.51 2.08 16.17
CA PHE A 64 9.12 1.77 16.49
C PHE A 64 8.57 0.64 15.61
N ILE A 65 8.79 0.72 14.29
CA ILE A 65 8.34 -0.30 13.33
C ILE A 65 9.03 -1.64 13.59
N ASP A 66 10.34 -1.65 13.82
CA ASP A 66 11.10 -2.86 14.12
C ASP A 66 10.60 -3.53 15.41
N ASN A 67 10.37 -2.74 16.46
CA ASN A 67 9.79 -3.27 17.71
C ASN A 67 8.39 -3.83 17.47
N LEU A 68 7.56 -3.16 16.66
CA LEU A 68 6.23 -3.65 16.33
C LEU A 68 6.31 -5.03 15.66
N LEU A 69 7.19 -5.20 14.68
CA LEU A 69 7.36 -6.46 13.95
C LEU A 69 8.00 -7.57 14.79
N ILE A 70 9.00 -7.26 15.61
CA ILE A 70 9.70 -8.24 16.46
C ILE A 70 8.78 -8.74 17.57
N LEU A 71 8.00 -7.84 18.19
CA LEU A 71 7.14 -8.18 19.32
C LEU A 71 5.82 -8.84 18.88
N HIS A 72 5.41 -8.67 17.62
CA HIS A 72 4.14 -9.19 17.10
C HIS A 72 4.39 -10.09 15.87
N PRO A 73 4.79 -11.35 16.08
CA PRO A 73 5.06 -12.29 14.98
C PRO A 73 3.81 -12.60 14.14
N HIS A 74 2.62 -12.42 14.72
CA HIS A 74 1.34 -12.52 14.03
C HIS A 74 0.66 -11.15 13.97
N LEU A 75 1.18 -10.29 13.09
CA LEU A 75 0.65 -8.95 12.83
C LEU A 75 -0.32 -8.97 11.65
N PHE A 76 -1.55 -8.51 11.87
CA PHE A 76 -2.54 -8.27 10.83
C PHE A 76 -2.71 -6.77 10.63
N ILE A 77 -2.73 -6.32 9.38
CA ILE A 77 -2.90 -4.91 9.02
C ILE A 77 -4.26 -4.76 8.33
N GLU A 78 -5.13 -3.93 8.90
CA GLU A 78 -6.44 -3.63 8.35
C GLU A 78 -6.41 -2.27 7.63
N GLN A 79 -6.50 -2.31 6.29
CA GLN A 79 -6.48 -1.11 5.43
C GLN A 79 -7.82 -0.85 4.73
N ALA A 80 -8.75 -1.80 4.68
CA ALA A 80 -9.95 -1.65 3.86
C ALA A 80 -10.93 -0.62 4.44
N HIS A 81 -10.88 -0.39 5.75
CA HIS A 81 -11.81 0.50 6.47
C HIS A 81 -11.15 1.76 7.05
N THR A 82 -9.93 2.11 6.62
CA THR A 82 -9.30 3.37 7.03
C THR A 82 -9.68 4.51 6.08
N SER A 83 -9.90 5.72 6.62
CA SER A 83 -10.14 6.93 5.83
C SER A 83 -8.97 7.26 4.90
N THR A 84 -7.77 6.75 5.22
CA THR A 84 -6.55 6.85 4.40
C THR A 84 -6.35 5.65 3.47
N GLY A 85 -7.27 4.68 3.46
CA GLY A 85 -7.16 3.41 2.74
C GLY A 85 -7.69 3.44 1.31
N THR A 86 -8.48 4.47 0.97
CA THR A 86 -8.84 4.77 -0.42
C THR A 86 -7.61 5.28 -1.13
N SER A 87 -6.77 4.34 -1.53
CA SER A 87 -5.61 4.60 -2.34
C SER A 87 -6.10 5.05 -3.71
N GLY A 88 -5.59 6.18 -4.21
CA GLY A 88 -5.99 6.68 -5.53
C GLY A 88 -5.78 5.63 -6.62
N LEU A 89 -6.47 5.80 -7.77
CA LEU A 89 -6.53 4.88 -8.91
C LEU A 89 -5.18 4.25 -9.32
N VAL A 90 -4.06 4.96 -9.12
CA VAL A 90 -2.69 4.50 -9.40
C VAL A 90 -2.24 3.37 -8.46
N ILE A 91 -2.54 3.46 -7.17
CA ILE A 91 -2.14 2.47 -6.17
C ILE A 91 -3.00 1.21 -6.32
N ASP A 92 -4.30 1.36 -6.61
CA ASP A 92 -5.20 0.24 -6.91
C ASP A 92 -4.75 -0.56 -8.14
N ILE A 93 -4.31 0.13 -9.20
CA ILE A 93 -3.74 -0.52 -10.39
C ILE A 93 -2.45 -1.25 -10.02
N ARG A 94 -1.56 -0.63 -9.24
CA ARG A 94 -0.31 -1.27 -8.80
C ARG A 94 -0.59 -2.53 -7.97
N GLU A 95 -1.53 -2.47 -7.03
CA GLU A 95 -1.90 -3.61 -6.21
C GLU A 95 -2.47 -4.75 -7.06
N ARG A 96 -3.33 -4.43 -8.03
CA ARG A 96 -3.87 -5.40 -8.99
C ARG A 96 -2.78 -6.01 -9.87
N ILE A 97 -1.79 -5.24 -10.30
CA ILE A 97 -0.64 -5.74 -11.06
C ILE A 97 0.26 -6.64 -10.21
N GLN A 98 0.50 -6.29 -8.94
CA GLN A 98 1.33 -7.10 -8.04
C GLN A 98 0.64 -8.40 -7.61
N LYS A 99 -0.68 -8.37 -7.40
CA LYS A 99 -1.48 -9.56 -7.08
C LYS A 99 -1.77 -10.44 -8.29
N ALA A 100 -1.74 -9.87 -9.50
CA ALA A 100 -1.74 -10.69 -10.69
C ALA A 100 -0.44 -11.49 -10.73
N ASN A 101 -0.53 -12.82 -10.69
CA ASN A 101 0.63 -13.68 -10.92
C ASN A 101 1.26 -13.27 -12.25
N VAL A 102 2.32 -12.46 -12.23
CA VAL A 102 3.00 -11.93 -13.43
C VAL A 102 3.39 -13.08 -14.37
N PHE A 103 3.67 -14.24 -13.78
CA PHE A 103 3.86 -15.51 -14.47
C PHE A 103 2.65 -15.93 -15.35
N LYS A 104 1.41 -15.78 -14.89
CA LYS A 104 0.20 -16.07 -15.69
C LYS A 104 0.07 -15.12 -16.89
N LEU A 105 0.41 -13.84 -16.72
CA LEU A 105 0.39 -12.85 -17.81
C LEU A 105 1.46 -13.17 -18.86
N LEU A 106 2.69 -13.48 -18.44
CA LEU A 106 3.75 -13.92 -19.35
C LEU A 106 3.38 -15.20 -20.11
N LEU A 107 2.87 -16.22 -19.40
CA LEU A 107 2.43 -17.47 -20.01
C LEU A 107 1.36 -17.23 -21.08
N LEU A 108 0.39 -16.37 -20.80
CA LEU A 108 -0.66 -16.01 -21.76
C LEU A 108 -0.08 -15.36 -23.03
N THR A 109 0.86 -14.41 -22.87
CA THR A 109 1.49 -13.75 -24.02
C THR A 109 2.30 -14.71 -24.89
N VAL A 110 3.02 -15.66 -24.28
CA VAL A 110 3.77 -16.70 -24.99
C VAL A 110 2.83 -17.62 -25.76
N ILE A 111 1.73 -18.06 -25.15
CA ILE A 111 0.73 -18.94 -25.80
C ILE A 111 0.12 -18.25 -27.02
N ILE A 112 -0.27 -16.97 -26.89
CA ILE A 112 -0.83 -16.19 -28.01
C ILE A 112 0.21 -16.02 -29.12
N GLY A 113 1.47 -15.71 -28.77
CA GLY A 113 2.55 -15.57 -29.76
C GLY A 113 2.79 -16.88 -30.54
N LEU A 114 2.83 -18.02 -29.86
CA LEU A 114 2.99 -19.33 -30.50
C LEU A 114 1.81 -19.68 -31.41
N LEU A 115 0.58 -19.38 -30.99
CA LEU A 115 -0.62 -19.58 -31.81
C LEU A 115 -0.58 -18.76 -33.11
N VAL A 116 -0.15 -17.49 -33.04
CA VAL A 116 -0.02 -16.62 -34.22
C VAL A 116 1.05 -17.16 -35.18
N ILE A 117 2.19 -17.62 -34.65
CA ILE A 117 3.25 -18.23 -35.46
C ILE A 117 2.75 -19.51 -36.13
N ALA A 118 2.07 -20.38 -35.39
CA ALA A 118 1.52 -21.63 -35.90
C ALA A 118 0.47 -21.39 -37.00
N GLN A 119 -0.43 -20.40 -36.82
CA GLN A 119 -1.41 -20.02 -37.84
C GLN A 119 -0.74 -19.47 -39.11
N ARG A 120 0.30 -18.65 -38.97
CA ARG A 120 1.06 -18.17 -40.14
C ARG A 120 1.79 -19.30 -40.87
N ALA A 121 2.40 -20.24 -40.14
CA ALA A 121 3.04 -21.40 -40.74
C ALA A 121 2.04 -22.31 -41.47
N SER A 122 0.86 -22.53 -40.88
CA SER A 122 -0.21 -23.33 -41.50
C SER A 122 -0.81 -22.68 -42.75
N HIS A 123 -0.95 -21.36 -42.79
CA HIS A 123 -1.45 -20.66 -43.99
C HIS A 123 -0.39 -20.53 -45.09
N GLY A 124 0.90 -20.40 -44.74
CA GLY A 124 1.99 -20.36 -45.73
C GLY A 124 2.26 -21.70 -46.43
N GLY A 125 1.96 -22.83 -45.77
CA GLY A 125 2.14 -24.16 -46.34
C GLY A 125 1.12 -24.57 -47.41
N LEU A 126 -0.04 -23.90 -47.47
CA LEU A 126 -1.14 -24.25 -48.39
C LEU A 126 -0.96 -23.68 -49.81
N HIS A 127 -0.06 -22.72 -50.02
CA HIS A 127 0.22 -22.14 -51.35
C HIS A 127 1.43 -22.74 -52.07
N GLY A 128 2.15 -23.69 -51.46
CA GLY A 128 3.37 -24.29 -52.00
C GLY A 128 3.17 -25.56 -52.84
N HIS A 129 1.94 -26.08 -52.97
CA HIS A 129 1.70 -27.41 -53.56
C HIS A 129 0.90 -27.43 -54.88
N GLU A 130 0.79 -26.29 -55.59
CA GLU A 130 0.10 -26.24 -56.90
C GLU A 130 1.01 -25.78 -58.06
N ARG A 131 2.29 -26.16 -58.02
CA ARG A 131 3.18 -26.02 -59.18
C ARG A 131 4.03 -27.27 -59.37
N ASN A 132 3.44 -28.26 -60.03
CA ASN A 132 4.12 -29.22 -60.90
C ASN A 132 3.15 -29.59 -62.02
#